data_AF-A0A8C8W177-F1
#
_entry.id   AF-A0A8C8W177-F1
#
_cell.length_a   1.000
_cell.length_b   1.000
_cell.length_c   1.000
_cell.angle_alpha   90.00
_cell.angle_beta   90.00
_cell.angle_gamma   90.00
#
_symmetry.space_group_name_H-M   'P 1'
#
loop_
_entity.id
_entity.type
_entity.pdbx_description
1 polymer ?
#
loop_
_entity_poly.entity_id
_entity_poly.type
_entity_poly.pdbx_seq_one_letter_code
_entity_poly.pdbx_strand_id
1 'polypeptide(L)'
;MRVRTLCFLKSPTAGQRYYGANAATLWTPRACQLRRAPGEVCFPGGKRDPVDMDDTATALREAQEEVGLHPHQVEVVSHLVPYLLNNDALVTPVVGFLDHNFQAQPNADEVKDVFLVPLDYFLHPQVYYQNHFTHSDYHLVIHCFEYTDPETGLKYLIKGMTSKLAVLAALIILEESPSFEIEFDLNDLIPSCEKTFLRKYPSSKL
;
A
#
# COMPACT_ATOMS: atom_id res chain seq x y z
N MET A 1 -11.93 -9.27 8.72
CA MET A 1 -11.56 -8.04 8.00
C MET A 1 -10.15 -7.65 8.39
N ARG A 2 -9.25 -7.47 7.43
CA ARG A 2 -7.96 -6.81 7.64
C ARG A 2 -8.05 -5.45 6.96
N VAL A 3 -7.36 -4.46 7.45
CA VAL A 3 -7.29 -3.13 6.85
C VAL A 3 -5.82 -2.86 6.62
N ARG A 4 -5.49 -2.25 5.48
CA ARG A 4 -4.12 -1.80 5.21
C ARG A 4 -4.18 -0.31 4.94
N THR A 5 -3.36 0.45 5.65
CA THR A 5 -3.29 1.90 5.56
C THR A 5 -2.26 2.29 4.52
N LEU A 6 -2.72 2.73 3.35
CA LEU A 6 -1.85 3.27 2.31
C LEU A 6 -1.47 4.72 2.67
N CYS A 7 -0.38 4.89 3.40
CA CYS A 7 0.13 6.21 3.79
C CYS A 7 1.00 6.84 2.69
N PHE A 8 0.63 8.03 2.22
CA PHE A 8 1.43 8.86 1.31
C PHE A 8 2.09 9.98 2.10
N LEU A 9 3.40 10.15 1.88
CA LEU A 9 4.10 11.33 2.36
C LEU A 9 3.92 12.50 1.40
N LYS A 10 3.74 13.66 2.02
CA LYS A 10 3.98 14.96 1.42
C LYS A 10 5.50 15.22 1.35
N SER A 11 6.00 15.54 0.17
CA SER A 11 7.38 16.03 -0.04
C SER A 11 7.54 17.51 0.37
N PRO A 12 8.75 18.00 0.73
CA PRO A 12 8.93 19.06 1.74
C PRO A 12 8.82 20.51 1.23
N THR A 13 8.27 20.78 0.04
CA THR A 13 8.12 22.17 -0.42
C THR A 13 6.93 22.85 0.24
N ALA A 14 7.21 23.74 1.18
CA ALA A 14 6.23 24.63 1.80
C ALA A 14 5.45 25.41 0.71
N GLY A 15 4.14 25.22 0.66
CA GLY A 15 3.23 26.00 -0.19
C GLY A 15 2.72 25.34 -1.48
N GLN A 16 3.16 24.12 -1.84
CA GLN A 16 2.59 23.39 -2.98
C GLN A 16 1.40 22.51 -2.55
N ARG A 17 0.26 22.67 -3.25
CA ARG A 17 -0.97 21.86 -3.13
C ARG A 17 -1.01 20.65 -4.07
N TYR A 18 -0.01 20.48 -4.93
CA TYR A 18 0.02 19.43 -5.96
C TYR A 18 1.12 18.42 -5.63
N TYR A 19 0.73 17.16 -5.51
CA TYR A 19 1.56 16.06 -5.00
C TYR A 19 2.46 15.40 -6.05
N GLY A 20 2.36 15.76 -7.33
CA GLY A 20 2.88 15.09 -8.55
C GLY A 20 4.14 14.20 -8.45
N ALA A 21 5.18 14.47 -9.23
CA ALA A 21 6.36 13.59 -9.34
C ALA A 21 7.17 13.42 -8.04
N ASN A 22 6.86 14.18 -6.99
CA ASN A 22 7.61 14.19 -5.74
C ASN A 22 6.92 13.43 -4.59
N ALA A 23 5.74 12.83 -4.82
CA ALA A 23 5.09 12.00 -3.79
C ALA A 23 5.95 10.78 -3.45
N ALA A 24 5.89 10.36 -2.18
CA ALA A 24 6.50 9.11 -1.74
C ALA A 24 5.50 8.31 -0.91
N THR A 25 5.70 7.00 -0.85
CA THR A 25 4.90 6.06 -0.05
C THR A 25 5.72 5.58 1.13
N LEU A 26 5.09 5.44 2.30
CA LEU A 26 5.74 4.97 3.53
C LEU A 26 5.54 3.46 3.70
N TRP A 27 6.62 2.75 4.00
CA TRP A 27 6.65 1.29 4.07
C TRP A 27 7.23 0.78 5.37
N THR A 28 6.74 -0.37 5.82
CA THR A 28 7.17 -1.05 7.04
C THR A 28 7.54 -2.50 6.73
N PRO A 29 8.84 -2.88 6.80
CA PRO A 29 9.22 -4.27 6.91
C PRO A 29 8.75 -4.80 8.27
N ARG A 30 7.97 -5.87 8.25
CA ARG A 30 7.44 -6.50 9.46
C ARG A 30 8.55 -7.10 10.32
N ALA A 31 8.44 -6.99 11.63
CA ALA A 31 9.38 -7.60 12.56
C ALA A 31 9.44 -9.13 12.37
N CYS A 32 10.63 -9.70 12.50
CA CYS A 32 10.87 -11.12 12.22
C CYS A 32 10.18 -12.05 13.22
N GLN A 33 9.88 -11.58 14.44
CA GLN A 33 9.20 -12.37 15.46
C GLN A 33 7.69 -12.55 15.22
N LEU A 34 7.11 -11.87 14.23
CA LEU A 34 5.67 -11.94 14.00
C LEU A 34 5.24 -13.27 13.39
N ARG A 35 4.10 -13.79 13.88
CA ARG A 35 3.51 -15.06 13.40
C ARG A 35 3.09 -15.03 11.92
N ARG A 36 2.83 -13.85 11.36
CA ARG A 36 2.31 -13.68 10.00
C ARG A 36 3.23 -12.76 9.21
N ALA A 37 3.66 -13.24 8.04
CA ALA A 37 4.46 -12.50 7.09
C ALA A 37 5.73 -11.84 7.71
N PRO A 38 6.53 -12.57 8.51
CA PRO A 38 7.72 -11.99 9.13
C PRO A 38 8.70 -11.49 8.06
N GLY A 39 9.20 -10.26 8.22
CA GLY A 39 10.13 -9.63 7.29
C GLY A 39 9.52 -9.16 5.96
N GLU A 40 8.24 -9.41 5.69
CA GLU A 40 7.60 -8.88 4.48
C GLU A 40 7.45 -7.36 4.58
N VAL A 41 7.64 -6.69 3.46
CA VAL A 41 7.36 -5.27 3.33
C VAL A 41 5.85 -5.06 3.13
N CYS A 42 5.24 -4.29 4.02
CA CYS A 42 3.84 -3.89 3.92
C CYS A 42 3.65 -2.39 4.13
N PHE A 43 2.44 -1.93 3.86
CA PHE A 43 1.97 -0.67 4.41
C PHE A 43 1.56 -0.86 5.87
N PRO A 44 1.54 0.21 6.69
CA PRO A 44 1.01 0.11 8.03
C PRO A 44 -0.42 -0.43 8.03
N GLY A 45 -0.83 -1.14 9.07
CA GLY A 45 -2.21 -1.61 9.20
C GLY A 45 -2.36 -3.05 9.66
N GLY A 46 -3.54 -3.37 10.19
CA GLY A 46 -3.77 -4.65 10.82
C GLY A 46 -5.21 -5.13 10.73
N LYS A 47 -5.71 -5.70 11.82
CA LYS A 47 -7.03 -6.32 11.86
C LYS A 47 -7.99 -5.35 12.54
N ARG A 48 -9.19 -5.19 11.98
CA ARG A 48 -10.24 -4.42 12.63
C ARG A 48 -10.54 -4.98 14.04
N ASP A 49 -10.48 -4.10 15.03
CA ASP A 49 -10.90 -4.35 16.40
C ASP A 49 -12.41 -4.07 16.54
N PRO A 50 -13.15 -4.80 17.39
CA PRO A 50 -14.54 -4.48 17.71
C PRO A 50 -14.81 -3.03 18.14
N VAL A 51 -13.81 -2.32 18.69
CA VAL A 51 -13.98 -0.91 19.07
C VAL A 51 -13.77 0.07 17.92
N ASP A 52 -13.22 -0.38 16.79
CA ASP A 52 -12.98 0.48 15.63
C ASP A 52 -14.32 0.82 14.95
N MET A 53 -14.65 2.11 14.93
CA MET A 53 -15.91 2.62 14.38
C MET A 53 -16.09 2.28 12.90
N ASP A 54 -15.00 2.34 12.13
CA ASP A 54 -14.95 2.01 10.72
C ASP A 54 -13.54 1.55 10.30
N ASP A 55 -13.34 1.33 9.00
CA ASP A 55 -12.06 0.93 8.45
C ASP A 55 -11.00 2.03 8.54
N THR A 56 -11.41 3.31 8.48
CA THR A 56 -10.50 4.43 8.67
C THR A 56 -9.95 4.44 10.11
N ALA A 57 -10.81 4.25 11.10
CA ALA A 57 -10.42 4.16 12.51
C ALA A 57 -9.42 3.00 12.72
N THR A 58 -9.69 1.84 12.11
CA THR A 58 -8.75 0.71 12.11
C THR A 58 -7.39 1.11 11.53
N ALA A 59 -7.40 1.74 10.36
CA ALA A 59 -6.20 2.15 9.63
C ALA A 59 -5.34 3.14 10.44
N LEU A 60 -5.98 4.11 11.08
CA LEU A 60 -5.32 5.14 11.89
C LEU A 60 -4.78 4.58 13.20
N ARG A 61 -5.55 3.73 13.90
CA ARG A 61 -5.10 3.08 15.13
C ARG A 61 -3.84 2.26 14.89
N GLU A 62 -3.86 1.39 13.88
CA GLU A 62 -2.72 0.52 13.56
C GLU A 62 -1.51 1.34 13.10
N ALA A 63 -1.70 2.40 12.29
CA ALA A 63 -0.59 3.27 11.91
C ALA A 63 0.00 4.03 13.12
N GLN A 64 -0.82 4.37 14.11
CA GLN A 64 -0.34 4.95 15.37
C GLN A 64 0.47 3.92 16.18
N GLU A 65 0.00 2.68 16.29
CA GLU A 65 0.66 1.58 17.01
C GLU A 65 1.99 1.18 16.37
N GLU A 66 2.05 1.12 15.03
CA GLU A 66 3.21 0.60 14.29
C GLU A 66 4.29 1.67 14.06
N VAL A 67 3.91 2.92 13.75
CA VAL A 67 4.87 3.98 13.35
C VAL A 67 4.68 5.31 14.09
N GLY A 68 3.81 5.37 15.10
CA GLY A 68 3.59 6.59 15.89
C GLY A 68 2.80 7.69 15.17
N LEU A 69 2.06 7.35 14.10
CA LEU A 69 1.28 8.32 13.34
C LEU A 69 0.03 8.77 14.08
N HIS A 70 0.02 9.99 14.60
CA HIS A 70 -1.18 10.54 15.23
C HIS A 70 -2.23 10.99 14.19
N PRO A 71 -3.55 10.88 14.49
CA PRO A 71 -4.62 11.26 13.55
C PRO A 71 -4.53 12.71 13.03
N HIS A 72 -3.99 13.65 13.80
CA HIS A 72 -3.83 15.05 13.36
C HIS A 72 -2.65 15.25 12.40
N GLN A 73 -1.83 14.23 12.17
CA GLN A 73 -0.68 14.24 11.25
C GLN A 73 -1.01 13.57 9.92
N VAL A 74 -2.28 13.22 9.67
CA VAL A 74 -2.72 12.58 8.44
C VAL A 74 -4.08 13.11 8.00
N GLU A 75 -4.17 13.53 6.75
CA GLU A 75 -5.43 13.84 6.08
C GLU A 75 -5.87 12.62 5.26
N VAL A 76 -6.88 11.91 5.73
CA VAL A 76 -7.47 10.78 4.98
C VAL A 76 -8.32 11.33 3.84
N VAL A 77 -8.05 10.91 2.61
CA VAL A 77 -8.69 11.46 1.41
C VAL A 77 -9.58 10.48 0.67
N SER A 78 -9.32 9.18 0.75
CA SER A 78 -10.12 8.18 0.03
C SER A 78 -9.91 6.75 0.56
N HIS A 79 -10.83 5.87 0.20
CA HIS A 79 -10.65 4.42 0.26
C HIS A 79 -10.51 3.89 -1.17
N LEU A 80 -9.53 3.02 -1.41
CA LEU A 80 -9.42 2.32 -2.71
C LEU A 80 -10.31 1.08 -2.72
N VAL A 81 -10.52 0.53 -3.92
CA VAL A 81 -11.27 -0.72 -4.11
C VAL A 81 -10.68 -1.81 -3.21
N PRO A 82 -11.49 -2.47 -2.36
CA PRO A 82 -11.02 -3.53 -1.49
C PRO A 82 -10.41 -4.71 -2.24
N TYR A 83 -9.52 -5.43 -1.58
CA TYR A 83 -8.89 -6.64 -2.11
C TYR A 83 -9.20 -7.87 -1.26
N LEU A 84 -9.37 -9.03 -1.89
CA LEU A 84 -9.56 -10.30 -1.20
C LEU A 84 -8.26 -11.09 -1.11
N LEU A 85 -7.82 -11.33 0.11
CA LEU A 85 -6.74 -12.23 0.44
C LEU A 85 -7.32 -13.62 0.75
N ASN A 86 -7.02 -14.62 -0.09
CA ASN A 86 -7.32 -16.04 0.11
C ASN A 86 -8.77 -16.34 0.54
N ASN A 87 -9.76 -15.81 -0.19
CA ASN A 87 -11.22 -16.00 0.01
C ASN A 87 -11.83 -15.62 1.37
N ASP A 88 -11.03 -15.37 2.41
CA ASP A 88 -11.50 -15.21 3.80
C ASP A 88 -11.08 -13.87 4.44
N ALA A 89 -10.26 -13.06 3.77
CA ALA A 89 -9.80 -11.79 4.30
C ALA A 89 -9.96 -10.64 3.30
N LEU A 90 -10.98 -9.82 3.51
CA LEU A 90 -11.12 -8.52 2.87
C LEU A 90 -10.09 -7.53 3.42
N VAL A 91 -9.44 -6.79 2.54
CA VAL A 91 -8.46 -5.73 2.79
C VAL A 91 -8.96 -4.43 2.22
N THR A 92 -9.28 -3.45 3.07
CA THR A 92 -9.64 -2.09 2.66
C THR A 92 -8.40 -1.20 2.66
N PRO A 93 -7.97 -0.64 1.52
CA PRO A 93 -6.88 0.32 1.47
C PRO A 93 -7.37 1.73 1.78
N VAL A 94 -6.84 2.35 2.84
CA VAL A 94 -7.16 3.73 3.23
C VAL A 94 -6.03 4.65 2.78
N VAL A 95 -6.33 5.69 2.03
CA VAL A 95 -5.35 6.64 1.46
C VAL A 95 -5.33 7.92 2.28
N GLY A 96 -4.16 8.32 2.76
CA GLY A 96 -3.98 9.57 3.47
C GLY A 96 -2.66 10.28 3.19
N PHE A 97 -2.68 11.61 3.29
CA PHE A 97 -1.51 12.46 3.18
C PHE A 97 -0.96 12.80 4.55
N LEU A 98 0.32 12.48 4.75
CA LEU A 98 1.02 12.75 5.99
C LEU A 98 1.47 14.21 6.09
N ASP A 99 1.45 14.75 7.31
CA ASP A 99 2.05 16.04 7.62
C ASP A 99 3.56 16.02 7.38
N HIS A 100 4.08 17.13 6.88
CA HIS A 100 5.51 17.29 6.57
C HIS A 100 6.43 17.20 7.80
N ASN A 101 5.93 17.42 9.02
CA ASN A 101 6.70 17.29 10.25
C ASN A 101 6.57 15.89 10.88
N PHE A 102 5.83 14.97 10.26
CA PHE A 102 5.75 13.61 10.76
C PHE A 102 7.14 12.96 10.73
N GLN A 103 7.52 12.36 11.86
CA GLN A 103 8.73 11.58 12.01
C GLN A 103 8.31 10.22 12.54
N ALA A 104 8.63 9.17 11.80
CA ALA A 104 8.21 7.82 12.15
C ALA A 104 8.89 7.36 13.45
N GLN A 105 8.11 6.75 14.33
CA GLN A 105 8.56 6.12 15.57
C GLN A 105 8.19 4.64 15.50
N PRO A 106 9.01 3.79 14.84
CA PRO A 106 8.68 2.39 14.66
C PRO A 106 8.60 1.65 15.99
N ASN A 107 7.52 0.92 16.20
CA ASN A 107 7.41 -0.03 17.29
C ASN A 107 8.21 -1.30 16.95
N ALA A 108 9.33 -1.52 17.63
CA ALA A 108 10.24 -2.64 17.38
C ALA A 108 9.60 -4.04 17.56
N ASP A 109 8.48 -4.13 18.27
CA ASP A 109 7.74 -5.39 18.43
C ASP A 109 7.05 -5.82 17.12
N GLU A 110 6.74 -4.87 16.25
CA GLU A 110 5.93 -5.08 15.03
C GLU A 110 6.62 -4.65 13.74
N VAL A 111 7.44 -3.61 13.81
CA VAL A 111 8.08 -2.96 12.67
C VAL A 111 9.60 -3.03 12.84
N LYS A 112 10.26 -3.62 11.84
CA LYS A 112 11.71 -3.71 11.79
C LYS A 112 12.36 -2.40 11.36
N ASP A 113 11.72 -1.68 10.44
CA ASP A 113 12.26 -0.49 9.81
C ASP A 113 11.13 0.38 9.22
N VAL A 114 11.43 1.62 8.85
CA VAL A 114 10.52 2.49 8.10
C VAL A 114 11.30 3.17 6.99
N PHE A 115 10.83 3.04 5.76
CA PHE A 115 11.49 3.64 4.61
C PHE A 115 10.47 4.17 3.61
N LEU A 116 10.95 5.05 2.75
CA LEU A 116 10.13 5.77 1.78
C LEU A 116 10.51 5.35 0.38
N VAL A 117 9.51 5.26 -0.49
CA VAL A 117 9.73 4.98 -1.91
C VAL A 117 9.04 6.07 -2.73
N PRO A 118 9.78 6.79 -3.58
CA PRO A 118 9.19 7.70 -4.57
C PRO A 118 8.06 7.01 -5.35
N LEU A 119 6.93 7.69 -5.50
CA LEU A 119 5.74 7.08 -6.09
C LEU A 119 5.95 6.72 -7.57
N ASP A 120 6.74 7.53 -8.28
CA ASP A 120 7.17 7.30 -9.68
C ASP A 120 7.95 5.99 -9.85
N TYR A 121 8.64 5.52 -8.80
CA TYR A 121 9.34 4.24 -8.81
C TYR A 121 8.42 3.06 -9.15
N PHE A 122 7.14 3.14 -8.80
CA PHE A 122 6.17 2.09 -9.10
C PHE A 122 5.66 2.12 -10.53
N LEU A 123 5.97 3.16 -11.31
CA LEU A 123 5.71 3.22 -12.76
C LEU A 123 6.98 2.99 -13.57
N HIS A 124 8.12 3.49 -13.07
CA HIS A 124 9.42 3.45 -13.75
C HIS A 124 10.52 2.87 -12.84
N PRO A 125 10.42 1.57 -12.45
CA PRO A 125 11.37 0.97 -11.54
C PRO A 125 12.73 0.71 -12.19
N GLN A 126 13.79 0.81 -11.38
CA GLN A 126 15.14 0.40 -11.82
C GLN A 126 15.26 -1.13 -11.86
N VAL A 127 14.71 -1.82 -10.87
CA VAL A 127 14.73 -3.29 -10.78
C VAL A 127 13.31 -3.79 -10.53
N TYR A 128 12.78 -4.50 -11.53
CA TYR A 128 11.43 -5.03 -11.52
C TYR A 128 11.34 -6.34 -12.29
N TYR A 129 10.52 -7.26 -11.78
CA TYR A 129 10.17 -8.50 -12.46
C TYR A 129 8.78 -8.98 -12.03
N GLN A 130 8.22 -9.89 -12.82
CA GLN A 130 6.94 -10.52 -12.55
C GLN A 130 7.13 -12.00 -12.26
N ASN A 131 6.45 -12.48 -11.22
CA ASN A 131 6.27 -13.91 -11.00
C ASN A 131 4.84 -14.27 -11.38
N HIS A 132 4.69 -15.33 -12.16
CA HIS A 132 3.40 -15.80 -12.64
C HIS A 132 3.03 -17.07 -11.87
N PHE A 133 1.88 -17.04 -11.22
CA PHE A 133 1.34 -18.20 -10.50
C PHE A 133 0.04 -18.64 -11.15
N THR A 134 0.04 -19.85 -11.70
CA THR A 134 -1.15 -20.50 -12.23
C THR A 134 -1.60 -21.55 -11.23
N HIS A 135 -2.79 -21.38 -10.65
CA HIS A 135 -3.43 -22.40 -9.83
C HIS A 135 -4.91 -22.53 -10.22
N SER A 136 -5.30 -23.73 -10.70
CA SER A 136 -6.63 -23.99 -11.27
C SER A 136 -6.97 -22.97 -12.37
N ASP A 137 -8.14 -22.33 -12.30
CA ASP A 137 -8.69 -21.40 -13.31
C ASP A 137 -8.19 -19.95 -13.17
N TYR A 138 -7.18 -19.69 -12.34
CA TYR A 138 -6.69 -18.34 -12.09
C TYR A 138 -5.20 -18.23 -12.36
N HIS A 139 -4.86 -17.21 -13.15
CA HIS A 139 -3.50 -16.74 -13.37
C HIS A 139 -3.29 -15.45 -12.57
N LEU A 140 -2.32 -15.47 -11.66
CA LEU A 140 -1.98 -14.33 -10.81
C LEU A 140 -0.61 -13.80 -11.21
N VAL A 141 -0.52 -12.52 -11.59
CA VAL A 141 0.76 -11.82 -11.71
C VAL A 141 1.13 -11.25 -10.35
N ILE A 142 2.34 -11.54 -9.91
CA ILE A 142 2.96 -10.98 -8.72
C ILE A 142 4.04 -10.01 -9.19
N HIS A 143 3.76 -8.72 -9.03
CA HIS A 143 4.73 -7.66 -9.28
C HIS A 143 5.77 -7.62 -8.16
N CYS A 144 7.05 -7.67 -8.50
CA CYS A 144 8.17 -7.62 -7.58
C CYS A 144 9.06 -6.42 -7.94
N PHE A 145 9.26 -5.53 -6.97
CA PHE A 145 10.09 -4.34 -7.08
C PHE A 145 11.24 -4.45 -6.08
N GLU A 146 12.47 -4.29 -6.53
CA GLU A 146 13.62 -4.17 -5.63
C GLU A 146 14.00 -2.70 -5.53
N TYR A 147 13.80 -2.09 -4.36
CA TYR A 147 14.16 -0.70 -4.13
C TYR A 147 15.44 -0.64 -3.30
N THR A 148 16.41 0.17 -3.73
CA THR A 148 17.60 0.48 -2.92
C THR A 148 17.44 1.91 -2.41
N ASP A 149 17.39 2.07 -1.09
CA ASP A 149 17.35 3.38 -0.47
C ASP A 149 18.69 4.09 -0.75
N PRO A 150 18.66 5.27 -1.40
CA PRO A 150 19.88 5.99 -1.77
C PRO A 150 20.65 6.56 -0.56
N GLU A 151 19.97 6.78 0.57
CA GLU A 151 20.60 7.33 1.78
C GLU A 151 21.30 6.25 2.60
N THR A 152 20.63 5.10 2.79
CA THR A 152 21.13 4.02 3.65
C THR A 152 21.84 2.90 2.89
N GLY A 153 21.60 2.77 1.58
CA GLY A 153 22.05 1.66 0.75
C GLY A 153 21.31 0.34 1.02
N LEU A 154 20.30 0.34 1.89
CA LEU A 154 19.50 -0.83 2.21
C LEU A 154 18.59 -1.21 1.03
N LYS A 155 18.40 -2.52 0.84
CA LYS A 155 17.57 -3.07 -0.22
C LYS A 155 16.28 -3.64 0.33
N TYR A 156 15.17 -3.30 -0.31
CA TYR A 156 13.83 -3.74 0.05
C TYR A 156 13.16 -4.42 -1.13
N LEU A 157 12.57 -5.60 -0.89
CA LEU A 157 11.76 -6.31 -1.88
C LEU A 157 10.28 -6.05 -1.60
N ILE A 158 9.64 -5.31 -2.50
CA ILE A 158 8.22 -4.94 -2.41
C ILE A 158 7.46 -5.79 -3.42
N LYS A 159 6.55 -6.65 -2.93
CA LYS A 159 5.88 -7.64 -3.79
C LYS A 159 4.43 -7.91 -3.44
N GLY A 160 3.75 -8.62 -4.34
CA GLY A 160 2.42 -9.17 -4.11
C GLY A 160 1.31 -8.12 -4.11
N MET A 161 0.36 -8.28 -3.20
CA MET A 161 -0.79 -7.36 -3.11
C MET A 161 -0.33 -5.94 -2.73
N THR A 162 0.69 -5.82 -1.89
CA THR A 162 1.16 -4.50 -1.44
C THR A 162 1.73 -3.69 -2.61
N SER A 163 2.51 -4.32 -3.50
CA SER A 163 3.03 -3.64 -4.69
C SER A 163 1.91 -3.25 -5.67
N LYS A 164 0.88 -4.09 -5.84
CA LYS A 164 -0.30 -3.76 -6.67
C LYS A 164 -1.02 -2.50 -6.19
N LEU A 165 -1.17 -2.31 -4.89
CA LEU A 165 -1.77 -1.10 -4.32
C LEU A 165 -0.92 0.15 -4.59
N ALA A 166 0.41 0.02 -4.52
CA ALA A 166 1.33 1.12 -4.85
C ALA A 166 1.25 1.50 -6.33
N VAL A 167 1.21 0.51 -7.24
CA VAL A 167 1.02 0.74 -8.68
C VAL A 167 -0.32 1.43 -8.94
N LEU A 168 -1.41 0.94 -8.37
CA LEU A 168 -2.74 1.54 -8.53
C LEU A 168 -2.75 3.01 -8.07
N ALA A 169 -2.14 3.30 -6.93
CA ALA A 169 -2.03 4.66 -6.45
C ALA A 169 -1.17 5.55 -7.35
N ALA A 170 -0.04 5.03 -7.84
CA ALA A 170 0.83 5.77 -8.75
C ALA A 170 0.10 6.10 -10.07
N LEU A 171 -0.66 5.15 -10.62
CA LEU A 171 -1.51 5.37 -11.80
C LEU A 171 -2.54 6.48 -11.57
N ILE A 172 -3.20 6.49 -10.41
CA ILE A 172 -4.25 7.47 -10.07
C ILE A 172 -3.64 8.86 -9.84
N ILE A 173 -2.50 8.95 -9.14
CA ILE A 173 -1.93 10.22 -8.68
C ILE A 173 -1.06 10.87 -9.76
N LEU A 174 -0.29 10.07 -10.50
CA LEU A 174 0.65 10.57 -11.52
C LEU A 174 0.02 10.62 -12.91
N GLU A 175 -1.05 9.87 -13.16
CA GLU A 175 -1.72 9.79 -14.47
C GLU A 175 -0.76 9.38 -15.61
N GLU A 176 0.26 8.59 -15.27
CA GLU A 176 1.30 8.10 -16.20
C GLU A 176 1.19 6.59 -16.41
N SER A 177 1.62 6.13 -17.58
CA SER A 177 1.66 4.69 -17.91
C SER A 177 2.97 4.07 -17.40
N PRO A 178 2.92 2.87 -16.79
CA PRO A 178 4.12 2.18 -16.32
C PRO A 178 4.97 1.69 -17.49
N SER A 179 6.27 1.51 -17.25
CA SER A 179 7.21 0.94 -18.21
C SER A 179 7.12 -0.59 -18.35
N PHE A 180 6.04 -1.20 -17.82
CA PHE A 180 5.82 -2.63 -17.77
C PHE A 180 4.33 -2.96 -17.91
N GLU A 181 4.02 -4.21 -18.26
CA GLU A 181 2.63 -4.65 -18.40
C GLU A 181 1.93 -4.77 -17.03
N ILE A 182 0.69 -4.32 -16.99
CA ILE A 182 -0.17 -4.38 -15.81
C ILE A 182 -1.48 -5.11 -16.13
N GLU A 183 -2.11 -5.64 -15.09
CA GLU A 183 -3.42 -6.29 -15.18
C GLU A 183 -4.58 -5.28 -15.24
N PHE A 184 -4.32 -3.99 -14.98
CA PHE A 184 -5.33 -2.95 -14.90
C PHE A 184 -5.73 -2.45 -16.30
N ASP A 185 -7.03 -2.16 -16.48
CA ASP A 185 -7.46 -1.43 -17.67
C ASP A 185 -7.18 0.06 -17.47
N LEU A 186 -6.14 0.58 -18.12
CA LEU A 186 -5.74 1.99 -18.00
C LEU A 186 -6.83 2.96 -18.50
N ASN A 187 -7.73 2.52 -19.37
CA ASN A 187 -8.82 3.36 -19.89
C ASN A 187 -10.08 3.31 -18.99
N ASP A 188 -10.14 2.36 -18.06
CA ASP A 188 -11.27 2.12 -17.15
C ASP A 188 -10.76 1.65 -15.76
N LEU A 189 -9.79 2.39 -15.19
CA LEU A 189 -8.97 1.92 -14.06
C LEU A 189 -9.79 1.56 -12.81
N ILE A 190 -10.63 2.48 -12.33
CA ILE A 190 -11.46 2.25 -11.14
C ILE A 190 -12.55 1.19 -11.43
N PRO A 191 -13.35 1.31 -12.50
CA PRO A 191 -14.42 0.34 -12.73
C PRO A 191 -13.91 -1.06 -13.09
N SER A 192 -12.74 -1.21 -13.72
CA SER A 192 -12.11 -2.52 -13.95
C SER A 192 -11.65 -3.17 -12.65
N CYS A 193 -11.14 -2.39 -11.69
CA CYS A 193 -10.83 -2.88 -10.35
C CYS A 193 -12.10 -3.36 -9.62
N GLU A 194 -13.18 -2.58 -9.66
CA GLU A 194 -14.45 -2.94 -9.03
C GLU A 194 -15.07 -4.20 -9.66
N LYS A 195 -15.12 -4.30 -10.99
CA LYS A 195 -15.58 -5.51 -11.70
C LYS A 195 -14.76 -6.74 -11.32
N THR A 196 -13.44 -6.59 -11.22
CA THR A 196 -12.54 -7.68 -10.80
C THR A 196 -12.81 -8.11 -9.36
N PHE A 197 -13.06 -7.15 -8.46
CA PHE A 197 -13.44 -7.42 -7.08
C PHE A 197 -14.80 -8.15 -7.01
N LEU A 198 -15.85 -7.63 -7.64
CA LEU A 198 -17.20 -8.21 -7.65
C LEU A 198 -17.23 -9.60 -8.29
N ARG A 199 -16.41 -9.87 -9.31
CA ARG A 199 -16.28 -11.22 -9.89
C ARG A 199 -15.73 -12.23 -8.89
N LYS A 200 -14.82 -11.79 -8.01
CA LYS A 200 -14.21 -12.63 -6.95
C LYS A 200 -15.06 -12.66 -5.67
N TYR A 201 -15.93 -11.67 -5.46
CA TYR A 201 -16.86 -11.55 -4.34
C TYR A 201 -18.30 -11.38 -4.83
N PRO A 202 -18.98 -12.46 -5.26
CA PRO A 202 -20.38 -12.36 -5.65
C PRO A 202 -21.23 -11.85 -4.49
N SER A 203 -22.20 -10.99 -4.79
CA SER A 203 -23.04 -10.25 -3.83
C SER A 203 -23.80 -11.10 -2.81
N SER A 204 -23.76 -12.43 -2.90
CA SER A 204 -24.30 -13.36 -1.92
C SER A 204 -23.49 -13.45 -0.61
N LYS A 205 -22.36 -12.73 -0.51
CA LYS A 205 -21.50 -12.63 0.68
C LYS A 205 -21.36 -11.21 1.26
N LEU A 206 -22.07 -10.23 0.71
CA LEU A 206 -22.22 -8.86 1.25
C LEU A 206 -23.42 -8.82 2.20
#